data_AF-A0A930R9W4-F1
#
_entry.id   AF-A0A930R9W4-F1
#
_cell.length_a   1.000
_cell.length_b   1.000
_cell.length_c   1.000
_cell.angle_alpha   90.00
_cell.angle_beta   90.00
_cell.angle_gamma   90.00
#
_symmetry.space_group_name_H-M   'P 1'
#
loop_
_entity.id
_entity.type
_entity.pdbx_description
1 polymer ?
#
loop_
_entity_poly.entity_id
_entity_poly.type
_entity_poly.pdbx_seq_one_letter_code
_entity_poly.pdbx_strand_id
1 'polypeptide(L)'
;MRYVLLLRGVNVGGKNKVVMSELKELLRREGFSDVDSYINSGNLFFASNESVEKIVLKVEKVLDENYEFSIPFVLLSKEEYFEEMVGLPEWW
;
A
#
# COMPACT_ATOMS: atom_id res chain seq x y z
N MET A 1 -12.18 8.15 0.08
CA MET A 1 -12.18 6.76 0.60
C MET A 1 -10.83 6.46 1.22
N ARG A 2 -10.73 5.45 2.11
CA ARG A 2 -9.46 5.07 2.76
C ARG A 2 -9.04 3.68 2.29
N TYR A 3 -7.75 3.53 2.02
CA TYR A 3 -7.17 2.32 1.47
C TYR A 3 -6.03 1.83 2.34
N VAL A 4 -5.83 0.52 2.30
CA VAL A 4 -4.64 -0.17 2.79
C VAL A 4 -3.87 -0.68 1.58
N LEU A 5 -2.58 -0.38 1.54
CA LEU A 5 -1.62 -0.86 0.55
C LEU A 5 -0.65 -1.81 1.24
N LEU A 6 -0.67 -3.08 0.83
CA LEU A 6 0.14 -4.15 1.39
C LEU A 6 1.21 -4.56 0.39
N LEU A 7 2.46 -4.22 0.66
CA LEU A 7 3.61 -4.62 -0.15
C LEU A 7 4.14 -5.98 0.33
N ARG A 8 4.65 -6.79 -0.60
CA ARG A 8 5.24 -8.09 -0.28
C ARG A 8 6.74 -8.10 -0.55
N GLY A 9 7.50 -8.74 0.34
CA GLY A 9 8.91 -9.06 0.10
C GLY A 9 9.87 -7.88 0.23
N VAL A 10 9.48 -6.82 0.95
CA VAL A 10 10.31 -5.64 1.24
C VAL A 10 11.01 -5.78 2.59
N ASN A 11 12.21 -5.21 2.72
CA ASN A 11 12.96 -5.09 3.97
C ASN A 11 13.26 -6.42 4.70
N VAL A 12 13.30 -7.54 3.98
CA VAL A 12 13.60 -8.87 4.53
C VAL A 12 14.98 -9.35 4.09
N GLY A 13 15.76 -9.94 5.01
CA GLY A 13 17.07 -10.52 4.70
C GLY A 13 18.09 -9.55 4.11
N GLY A 14 17.95 -8.24 4.40
CA GLY A 14 18.84 -7.19 3.87
C GLY A 14 18.66 -6.88 2.38
N LYS A 15 17.63 -7.44 1.73
CA LYS A 15 17.29 -7.20 0.32
C LYS A 15 16.05 -6.33 0.20
N ASN A 16 15.77 -5.85 -1.01
CA ASN A 16 14.55 -5.12 -1.36
C ASN A 16 14.27 -3.97 -0.38
N LYS A 17 15.28 -3.11 -0.19
CA LYS A 17 15.22 -2.03 0.79
C LYS A 17 14.21 -0.98 0.34
N VAL A 18 13.23 -0.71 1.20
CA VAL A 18 12.23 0.34 1.02
C VAL A 18 12.23 1.20 2.27
N VAL A 19 12.61 2.46 2.14
CA VAL A 19 12.57 3.44 3.23
C VAL A 19 11.13 3.97 3.32
N MET A 20 10.40 3.57 4.37
CA MET A 20 8.96 3.91 4.50
C MET A 20 8.70 5.42 4.47
N SER A 21 9.57 6.25 5.08
CA SER A 21 9.40 7.71 5.02
C SER A 21 9.46 8.25 3.59
N GLU A 22 10.37 7.74 2.76
CA GLU A 22 10.50 8.15 1.36
C GLU A 22 9.30 7.68 0.54
N LEU A 23 8.89 6.42 0.71
CA LEU A 23 7.70 5.89 0.04
C LEU A 23 6.43 6.69 0.40
N LYS A 24 6.29 7.10 1.67
CA LYS A 24 5.20 7.98 2.08
C LYS A 24 5.21 9.31 1.34
N GLU A 25 6.37 9.95 1.17
CA GLU A 25 6.46 11.19 0.41
C GLU A 25 6.15 11.00 -1.08
N LEU A 26 6.61 9.90 -1.68
CA LEU A 26 6.31 9.57 -3.07
C LEU A 26 4.79 9.42 -3.30
N LEU A 27 4.11 8.70 -2.41
CA LEU A 27 2.65 8.56 -2.47
C LEU A 27 1.92 9.90 -2.29
N ARG A 28 2.40 10.79 -1.41
CA ARG A 28 1.82 12.15 -1.28
C ARG A 28 2.00 12.98 -2.54
N ARG A 29 3.13 12.85 -3.23
CA ARG A 29 3.40 13.56 -4.50
C ARG A 29 2.46 13.14 -5.63
N GLU A 30 1.99 11.89 -5.63
CA GLU A 30 0.96 11.41 -6.55
C GLU A 30 -0.47 11.87 -6.20
N GLY A 31 -0.64 12.62 -5.11
CA GLY A 31 -1.89 13.25 -4.71
C GLY A 31 -2.69 12.48 -3.65
N PHE A 32 -2.15 11.42 -3.07
CA PHE A 32 -2.79 10.72 -1.96
C PHE A 32 -2.66 11.53 -0.66
N SER A 33 -3.73 11.58 0.13
CA SER A 33 -3.77 12.28 1.42
C SER A 33 -3.68 11.31 2.60
N ASP A 34 -3.44 11.83 3.80
CA ASP A 34 -3.37 11.05 5.05
C ASP A 34 -2.47 9.80 4.97
N VAL A 35 -1.40 9.90 4.17
CA VAL A 35 -0.47 8.81 3.92
C VAL A 35 0.34 8.52 5.19
N ASP A 36 0.21 7.30 5.70
CA ASP A 36 1.03 6.80 6.79
C ASP A 36 1.27 5.28 6.68
N SER A 37 2.10 4.72 7.56
CA SER A 37 2.60 3.35 7.47
C SER A 37 2.64 2.68 8.83
N TYR A 38 2.31 1.39 8.87
CA TYR A 38 2.49 0.55 10.05
C TYR A 38 3.81 -0.20 9.95
N ILE A 39 4.72 0.07 10.90
CA ILE A 39 6.07 -0.51 11.01
C ILE A 39 6.87 -0.46 9.69
N ASN A 40 7.94 -1.26 9.57
CA ASN A 40 8.83 -1.26 8.40
C ASN A 40 8.60 -2.47 7.46
N SER A 41 7.38 -3.03 7.45
CA SER A 41 7.05 -4.27 6.73
C SER A 41 6.30 -4.07 5.42
N GLY A 42 6.12 -2.82 4.96
CA GLY A 42 5.39 -2.55 3.73
C GLY A 42 3.87 -2.45 3.89
N ASN A 43 3.39 -2.08 5.08
CA ASN A 43 1.97 -1.82 5.32
C ASN A 43 1.73 -0.31 5.31
N LEU A 44 1.03 0.20 4.31
CA LEU A 44 0.72 1.63 4.18
C LEU A 44 -0.79 1.85 4.14
N PHE A 45 -1.21 3.05 4.47
CA PHE A 45 -2.59 3.49 4.34
C PHE A 45 -2.65 4.94 3.92
N PHE A 46 -3.65 5.28 3.11
CA PHE A 46 -3.86 6.61 2.58
C PHE A 46 -5.32 6.83 2.20
N ALA A 47 -5.68 8.07 1.93
CA ALA A 47 -6.98 8.45 1.40
C ALA A 47 -6.88 8.93 -0.05
N SER A 48 -7.91 8.58 -0.83
CA SER A 48 -8.09 9.02 -2.22
C SER A 48 -9.57 9.02 -2.59
N ASN A 49 -9.96 9.88 -3.53
CA ASN A 49 -11.29 9.91 -4.15
C ASN A 49 -11.25 9.48 -5.62
N GLU A 50 -10.11 8.99 -6.09
CA GLU A 50 -9.97 8.45 -7.44
C GLU A 50 -10.54 7.04 -7.52
N SER A 51 -10.76 6.55 -8.75
CA SER A 51 -11.17 5.15 -8.95
C SER A 51 -10.03 4.21 -8.59
N VAL A 52 -10.38 2.98 -8.20
CA VAL A 52 -9.40 1.95 -7.80
C VAL A 52 -8.37 1.72 -8.90
N GLU A 53 -8.78 1.70 -10.16
CA GLU A 53 -7.90 1.50 -11.31
C GLU A 53 -6.85 2.61 -11.43
N LYS A 54 -7.25 3.87 -11.19
CA LYS A 54 -6.30 5.00 -11.18
C LYS A 54 -5.34 4.93 -10.01
N ILE A 55 -5.81 4.52 -8.84
CA ILE A 55 -4.96 4.35 -7.66
C ILE A 55 -3.91 3.27 -7.93
N VAL A 56 -4.33 2.11 -8.46
CA VAL A 56 -3.45 1.00 -8.83
C VAL A 56 -2.36 1.47 -9.81
N LEU A 57 -2.75 2.13 -10.91
CA LEU A 57 -1.79 2.65 -11.90
C LEU A 57 -0.79 3.64 -11.30
N LYS A 58 -1.23 4.52 -10.39
CA LYS A 58 -0.34 5.46 -9.69
C LYS A 58 0.63 4.75 -8.75
N VAL A 59 0.16 3.74 -8.01
CA VAL A 59 1.02 2.94 -7.14
C VAL A 59 2.03 2.15 -7.96
N GLU A 60 1.61 1.48 -9.03
CA GLU A 60 2.51 0.78 -9.97
C GLU A 60 3.60 1.71 -10.48
N LYS A 61 3.22 2.88 -10.99
CA LYS A 61 4.16 3.91 -11.45
C LYS A 61 5.16 4.31 -10.36
N VAL A 62 4.70 4.59 -9.14
CA VAL A 62 5.59 4.97 -8.02
C VAL A 62 6.58 3.86 -7.71
N LEU A 63 6.14 2.60 -7.69
CA LEU A 63 7.01 1.48 -7.37
C LEU A 63 8.03 1.24 -8.49
N ASP A 64 7.60 1.24 -9.75
CA ASP A 64 8.46 0.98 -10.91
C ASP A 64 9.49 2.09 -11.16
N GLU A 65 9.14 3.37 -10.92
CA GLU A 65 10.06 4.49 -11.12
C GLU A 65 11.11 4.64 -10.02
N ASN A 66 10.87 4.07 -8.83
CA ASN A 66 11.71 4.34 -7.64
C ASN A 66 12.43 3.11 -7.09
N TYR A 67 12.13 1.90 -7.57
CA TYR A 67 12.77 0.66 -7.10
C TYR A 67 13.20 -0.21 -8.28
N GLU A 68 14.44 -0.71 -8.26
CA GLU A 68 15.01 -1.56 -9.31
C GLU A 68 14.53 -3.03 -9.26
N PHE A 69 13.60 -3.35 -8.35
CA PHE A 69 13.07 -4.68 -8.12
C PHE A 69 11.55 -4.64 -8.09
N SER A 70 10.90 -5.70 -8.57
CA SER A 70 9.45 -5.81 -8.53
C SER A 70 8.95 -5.90 -7.08
N ILE A 71 7.97 -5.06 -6.75
CA ILE A 71 7.29 -5.06 -5.45
C ILE A 71 5.82 -5.43 -5.68
N PRO A 72 5.43 -6.70 -5.49
CA PRO A 72 4.03 -7.08 -5.53
C PRO A 72 3.26 -6.36 -4.44
N PHE A 73 2.06 -5.88 -4.76
CA PHE A 73 1.19 -5.25 -3.78
C PHE A 73 -0.27 -5.69 -3.91
N VAL A 74 -1.01 -5.49 -2.82
CA VAL A 74 -2.47 -5.60 -2.79
C VAL A 74 -3.01 -4.26 -2.29
N LEU A 75 -4.07 -3.79 -2.94
CA LEU A 75 -4.84 -2.63 -2.52
C LEU A 75 -6.21 -3.10 -2.02
N LEU A 76 -6.57 -2.69 -0.81
CA LEU A 76 -7.89 -2.95 -0.22
C LEU A 76 -8.50 -1.64 0.23
N SER A 77 -9.76 -1.39 -0.12
CA SER A 77 -10.53 -0.33 0.52
C SER A 77 -10.87 -0.71 1.96
N LYS A 78 -11.14 0.30 2.78
CA LYS A 78 -11.65 0.10 4.14
C LYS A 78 -12.93 -0.73 4.11
N GLU A 79 -13.82 -0.43 3.16
CA GLU A 79 -15.12 -1.08 3.00
C GLU A 79 -14.97 -2.58 2.71
N GLU A 80 -14.17 -2.96 1.71
CA GLU A 80 -13.86 -4.36 1.40
C GLU A 80 -13.26 -5.10 2.60
N TYR A 81 -12.35 -4.45 3.34
CA TYR A 81 -11.76 -5.07 4.53
C TYR A 81 -12.80 -5.38 5.61
N PHE A 82 -13.73 -4.46 5.87
CA PHE A 82 -14.81 -4.70 6.86
C PHE A 82 -15.85 -5.71 6.37
N GLU A 83 -16.12 -5.78 5.07
CA GLU A 83 -17.01 -6.80 4.50
C GLU A 83 -16.43 -8.21 4.72
N GLU A 84 -15.13 -8.40 4.47
CA GLU A 84 -14.44 -9.67 4.75
C GLU A 84 -14.45 -10.04 6.23
N MET A 85 -14.42 -9.06 7.14
CA MET A 85 -14.50 -9.33 8.59
C MET A 85 -15.83 -9.99 9.00
N VAL A 86 -16.92 -9.76 8.27
CA VAL A 86 -18.22 -10.40 8.55
C VAL A 86 -18.18 -11.90 8.22
N GLY A 87 -17.34 -12.30 7.27
CA GLY A 87 -17.20 -13.69 6.80
C GLY A 87 -16.13 -14.50 7.54
N LEU A 88 -15.54 -13.96 8.61
CA LEU A 88 -14.45 -14.65 9.31
C LEU A 88 -14.93 -15.97 9.92
N PRO A 89 -14.20 -17.08 9.71
CA PRO A 89 -14.49 -18.33 10.37
C PRO A 89 -14.39 -18.19 11.89
N GLU A 90 -15.19 -18.95 12.66
CA GLU A 90 -15.17 -18.89 14.13
C GLU A 90 -13.80 -19.21 14.77
N TRP A 91 -12.91 -19.86 14.04
CA TRP A 91 -11.57 -20.24 14.51
C TRP A 91 -10.50 -19.16 14.29
N TRP A 92 -10.83 -18.06 13.62
CA TRP A 92 -9.94 -16.92 13.39
C TRP A 92 -9.92 -15.97 14.58
#